data_AF-A0A646KR10-F1
#
_entry.id   AF-A0A646KR10-F1
#
_cell.length_a   1.000
_cell.length_b   1.000
_cell.length_c   1.000
_cell.angle_alpha   90.00
_cell.angle_beta   90.00
_cell.angle_gamma   90.00
#
_symmetry.space_group_name_H-M   'P 1'
#
loop_
_entity.id
_entity.type
_entity.pdbx_description
1 polymer ?
#
loop_
_entity_poly.entity_id
_entity_poly.type
_entity_poly.pdbx_seq_one_letter_code
_entity_poly.pdbx_strand_id
1 'polypeptide(L)'
;MGIGMRISRSAVTVAAALCALAVGAATATALPEGPAPEVGLLTPEAETQLQERLNQTKPVIASYQGRDINLADGWQGAQACTEVPDGKVYCYATVEEANRQLAKIAPAAAAADRAAKSAQKGIGPTASSDCVYGWVCLWEHSNYTGRRLQWSAAGTKKLGDWDFRDKASSGCVNRNIGGALVYDARTAMPDPYMALGNLYCYKFTDVGYPTGGNWNDKADYIEM
;
A
#
# COMPACT_ATOMS: atom_id res chain seq x y z
N MET A 1 34.58 -52.22 -61.34
CA MET A 1 33.85 -51.24 -62.17
C MET A 1 32.79 -50.62 -61.27
N GLY A 2 32.97 -49.48 -60.62
CA GLY A 2 33.41 -48.17 -61.10
C GLY A 2 32.20 -47.23 -61.00
N ILE A 3 32.44 -45.94 -60.70
CA ILE A 3 31.47 -44.82 -60.46
C ILE A 3 31.35 -44.53 -58.94
N GLY A 4 31.72 -43.38 -58.40
CA GLY A 4 32.06 -42.07 -58.96
C GLY A 4 31.48 -41.00 -58.02
N MET A 5 32.20 -40.68 -56.94
CA MET A 5 31.78 -39.75 -55.89
C MET A 5 31.99 -38.31 -56.37
N ARG A 6 30.91 -37.58 -56.67
CA ARG A 6 30.95 -36.14 -56.99
C ARG A 6 30.67 -35.33 -55.73
N ILE A 7 31.66 -34.54 -55.34
CA ILE A 7 31.59 -33.53 -54.27
C ILE A 7 31.05 -32.25 -54.89
N SER A 8 29.84 -31.85 -54.50
CA SER A 8 29.26 -30.56 -54.86
C SER A 8 29.45 -29.57 -53.71
N ARG A 9 30.26 -28.54 -53.95
CA ARG A 9 30.42 -27.37 -53.07
C ARG A 9 29.29 -26.39 -53.38
N SER A 10 28.39 -26.16 -52.42
CA SER A 10 27.40 -25.09 -52.48
C SER A 10 27.89 -23.90 -51.67
N ALA A 11 27.93 -22.73 -52.32
CA ALA A 11 28.30 -21.46 -51.75
C ALA A 11 27.27 -20.98 -50.72
N VAL A 12 27.75 -20.49 -49.59
CA VAL A 12 26.94 -19.83 -48.54
C VAL A 12 26.78 -18.37 -48.92
N THR A 13 25.57 -17.97 -49.32
CA THR A 13 25.18 -16.56 -49.45
C THR A 13 24.67 -16.07 -48.09
N VAL A 14 25.45 -15.23 -47.41
CA VAL A 14 25.01 -14.53 -46.20
C VAL A 14 24.20 -13.30 -46.63
N ALA A 15 22.88 -13.39 -46.57
CA ALA A 15 21.99 -12.24 -46.69
C ALA A 15 21.80 -11.61 -45.31
N ALA A 16 22.44 -10.45 -45.07
CA ALA A 16 22.21 -9.64 -43.89
C ALA A 16 20.86 -8.90 -44.05
N ALA A 17 19.81 -9.42 -43.40
CA ALA A 17 18.54 -8.71 -43.26
C ALA A 17 18.64 -7.73 -42.10
N LEU A 18 18.77 -6.43 -42.40
CA LEU A 18 18.49 -5.36 -41.43
C LEU A 18 16.99 -5.35 -41.15
N CYS A 19 16.56 -6.02 -40.09
CA CYS A 19 15.26 -5.74 -39.48
C CYS A 19 15.40 -4.45 -38.67
N ALA A 20 14.89 -3.35 -39.22
CA ALA A 20 14.65 -2.13 -38.46
C ALA A 20 13.58 -2.42 -37.39
N LEU A 21 14.02 -2.67 -36.16
CA LEU A 21 13.15 -2.66 -34.99
C LEU A 21 12.73 -1.20 -34.76
N ALA A 22 11.55 -0.83 -35.25
CA ALA A 22 10.84 0.33 -34.77
C ALA A 22 10.49 0.09 -33.29
N VAL A 23 11.38 0.51 -32.40
CA VAL A 23 11.08 0.62 -30.97
C VAL A 23 10.08 1.77 -30.86
N GLY A 24 8.79 1.43 -30.92
CA GLY A 24 7.74 2.34 -30.51
C GLY A 24 7.99 2.67 -29.04
N ALA A 25 8.48 3.87 -28.74
CA ALA A 25 8.49 4.39 -27.40
C ALA A 25 7.03 4.45 -26.95
N ALA A 26 6.61 3.46 -26.14
CA ALA A 26 5.40 3.58 -25.37
C ALA A 26 5.61 4.78 -24.46
N THR A 27 5.07 5.94 -24.84
CA THR A 27 4.86 7.04 -23.92
C THR A 27 3.97 6.48 -22.83
N ALA A 28 4.57 6.13 -21.69
CA ALA A 28 3.84 5.87 -20.47
C ALA A 28 3.05 7.14 -20.17
N THR A 29 1.76 7.12 -20.48
CA THR A 29 0.83 8.13 -19.98
C THR A 29 0.93 8.09 -18.47
N ALA A 30 1.53 9.13 -17.89
CA ALA A 30 1.56 9.33 -16.45
C ALA A 30 0.11 9.21 -15.93
N LEU A 31 -0.04 8.47 -14.82
CA LEU A 31 -1.33 8.36 -14.15
C LEU A 31 -1.83 9.77 -13.82
N PRO A 32 -3.14 10.06 -13.91
CA PRO A 32 -3.67 11.32 -13.41
C PRO A 32 -3.32 11.41 -11.93
N GLU A 33 -2.43 12.35 -11.59
CA GLU A 33 -2.02 12.62 -10.22
C GLU A 33 -3.24 13.15 -9.47
N GLY A 34 -3.59 12.49 -8.36
CA GLY A 34 -4.50 13.09 -7.38
C GLY A 34 -3.91 14.40 -6.85
N PRO A 35 -4.69 15.20 -6.11
CA PRO A 35 -4.12 16.38 -5.45
C PRO A 35 -2.94 15.94 -4.58
N ALA A 36 -1.85 16.71 -4.59
CA ALA A 36 -0.75 16.47 -3.67
C ALA A 36 -1.29 16.49 -2.23
N PRO A 37 -0.83 15.58 -1.36
CA PRO A 37 -1.31 15.55 0.02
C PRO A 37 -0.83 16.81 0.75
N GLU A 38 -1.67 17.32 1.64
CA GLU A 38 -1.26 18.38 2.56
C GLU A 38 -0.19 17.84 3.50
N VAL A 39 0.88 18.61 3.72
CA VAL A 39 1.97 18.25 4.62
C VAL A 39 2.27 19.43 5.53
N GLY A 40 2.49 19.16 6.81
CA GLY A 40 2.75 20.22 7.80
C GLY A 40 3.43 19.72 9.06
N LEU A 41 3.50 20.61 10.05
CA LEU A 41 3.96 20.32 11.41
C LEU A 41 2.79 20.50 12.35
N LEU A 42 2.64 19.59 13.30
CA LEU A 42 1.65 19.72 14.36
C LEU A 42 1.96 20.91 15.27
N THR A 43 0.91 21.51 15.83
CA THR A 43 1.08 22.45 16.93
C THR A 43 1.35 21.69 18.23
N PRO A 44 2.00 22.32 19.23
CA PRO A 44 2.25 21.68 20.53
C PRO A 44 0.99 21.15 21.21
N GLU A 45 -0.15 21.83 21.06
CA GLU A 45 -1.43 21.40 21.62
C GLU A 45 -1.96 20.15 20.93
N ALA A 46 -1.91 20.12 19.59
CA ALA A 46 -2.35 18.96 18.82
C ALA A 46 -1.44 17.75 19.06
N GLU A 47 -0.13 17.97 19.20
CA GLU A 47 0.84 16.94 19.58
C GLU A 47 0.53 16.36 20.97
N THR A 48 0.24 17.20 21.96
CA THR A 48 -0.12 16.73 23.31
C THR A 48 -1.36 15.82 23.29
N GLN A 49 -2.42 16.24 22.58
CA GLN A 49 -3.65 15.45 22.47
C GLN A 49 -3.40 14.09 21.79
N LEU A 50 -2.52 14.08 20.80
CA LEU A 50 -2.17 12.89 20.05
C LEU A 50 -1.34 11.93 20.90
N GLN A 51 -0.35 12.44 21.64
CA GLN A 51 0.42 11.63 22.60
C GLN A 51 -0.49 11.03 23.68
N GLU A 52 -1.50 11.76 24.16
CA GLU A 52 -2.50 11.22 25.09
C GLU A 52 -3.29 10.05 24.48
N ARG A 53 -3.75 10.18 23.22
CA ARG A 53 -4.41 9.07 22.51
C ARG A 53 -3.47 7.87 22.33
N LEU A 54 -2.20 8.11 22.00
CA LEU A 54 -1.20 7.06 21.81
C LEU A 54 -0.87 6.32 23.11
N ASN A 55 -0.93 7.00 24.26
CA ASN A 55 -0.74 6.36 25.57
C ASN A 55 -1.89 5.43 25.97
N GLN A 56 -3.01 5.48 25.25
CA GLN A 56 -4.18 4.61 25.47
C GLN A 56 -4.17 3.38 24.56
N THR A 57 -3.19 3.22 23.66
CA THR A 57 -3.15 2.05 22.77
C THR A 57 -2.86 0.78 23.56
N LYS A 58 -3.39 -0.33 23.05
CA LYS A 58 -3.25 -1.66 23.63
C LYS A 58 -2.51 -2.55 22.64
N PRO A 59 -1.88 -3.65 23.11
CA PRO A 59 -1.31 -4.65 22.23
C PRO A 59 -2.31 -5.08 21.15
N VAL A 60 -1.83 -5.16 19.90
CA VAL A 60 -2.66 -5.54 18.76
C VAL A 60 -2.59 -7.04 18.59
N ILE A 61 -3.62 -7.73 19.08
CA ILE A 61 -3.76 -9.18 18.95
C ILE A 61 -4.55 -9.50 17.69
N ALA A 62 -3.94 -10.28 16.80
CA ALA A 62 -4.53 -10.69 15.53
C ALA A 62 -4.69 -12.20 15.44
N SER A 63 -5.75 -12.64 14.77
CA SER A 63 -5.92 -14.05 14.41
C SER A 63 -5.17 -14.36 13.12
N TYR A 64 -4.28 -15.35 13.15
CA TYR A 64 -3.51 -15.82 12.01
C TYR A 64 -3.45 -17.36 12.00
N GLN A 65 -3.96 -18.00 10.94
CA GLN A 65 -3.96 -19.47 10.81
C GLN A 65 -4.54 -20.21 12.03
N GLY A 66 -5.58 -19.64 12.66
CA GLY A 66 -6.28 -20.26 13.80
C GLY A 66 -5.59 -20.07 15.15
N ARG A 67 -4.54 -19.26 15.25
CA ARG A 67 -3.90 -18.85 16.51
C ARG A 67 -3.87 -17.33 16.64
N ASP A 68 -3.74 -16.87 17.88
CA ASP A 68 -3.55 -15.45 18.17
C ASP A 68 -2.05 -15.11 18.12
N ILE A 69 -1.75 -13.96 17.53
CA ILE A 69 -0.42 -13.38 17.44
C ILE A 69 -0.46 -11.94 17.93
N ASN A 70 0.60 -11.52 18.62
CA ASN A 70 0.81 -10.11 18.93
C ASN A 70 1.61 -9.49 17.78
N LEU A 71 1.03 -8.50 17.10
CA LEU A 71 1.68 -7.88 15.94
C LEU A 71 2.91 -7.04 16.31
N ALA A 72 3.02 -6.58 17.55
CA ALA A 72 4.22 -5.91 18.04
C ALA A 72 5.45 -6.84 18.08
N ASP A 73 5.24 -8.16 18.17
CA ASP A 73 6.30 -9.18 18.17
C ASP A 73 6.66 -9.65 16.74
N GLY A 74 6.12 -8.97 15.71
CA GLY A 74 6.24 -9.33 14.30
C GLY A 74 4.98 -10.02 13.76
N TRP A 75 5.01 -10.37 12.48
CA TRP A 75 3.83 -10.90 11.74
C TRP A 75 3.81 -12.42 11.59
N GLN A 76 4.85 -13.10 12.08
CA GLN A 76 4.98 -14.56 12.08
C GLN A 76 4.64 -15.23 10.73
N GLY A 77 5.02 -14.56 9.62
CA GLY A 77 4.81 -15.01 8.25
C GLY A 77 3.58 -14.42 7.53
N ALA A 78 2.72 -13.68 8.23
CA ALA A 78 1.62 -12.97 7.58
C ALA A 78 2.14 -11.86 6.65
N GLN A 79 1.36 -11.57 5.61
CA GLN A 79 1.62 -10.52 4.62
C GLN A 79 0.52 -9.48 4.54
N ALA A 80 -0.66 -9.76 5.08
CA ALA A 80 -1.75 -8.80 5.13
C ALA A 80 -2.51 -8.93 6.45
N CYS A 81 -2.73 -7.80 7.13
CA CYS A 81 -3.54 -7.74 8.35
C CYS A 81 -4.66 -6.69 8.20
N THR A 82 -5.81 -6.98 8.79
CA THR A 82 -7.05 -6.23 8.56
C THR A 82 -7.80 -6.03 9.88
N GLU A 83 -8.02 -4.78 10.26
CA GLU A 83 -8.87 -4.40 11.41
C GLU A 83 -10.30 -4.10 10.96
N VAL A 84 -11.21 -5.03 11.23
CA VAL A 84 -12.64 -4.88 10.92
C VAL A 84 -13.33 -3.90 11.88
N PRO A 85 -14.55 -3.42 11.57
CA PRO A 85 -15.19 -2.35 12.34
C PRO A 85 -15.42 -2.65 13.83
N ASP A 86 -15.43 -3.92 14.24
CA ASP A 86 -15.53 -4.32 15.66
C ASP A 86 -14.17 -4.33 16.41
N GLY A 87 -13.10 -3.88 15.75
CA GLY A 87 -11.75 -3.77 16.30
C GLY A 87 -10.95 -5.09 16.26
N LYS A 88 -11.53 -6.19 15.78
CA LYS A 88 -10.78 -7.45 15.63
C LYS A 88 -9.80 -7.35 14.47
N VAL A 89 -8.65 -7.98 14.65
CA VAL A 89 -7.61 -8.03 13.62
C VAL A 89 -7.47 -9.45 13.09
N TYR A 90 -7.50 -9.58 11.76
CA TYR A 90 -7.28 -10.83 11.06
C TYR A 90 -6.09 -10.70 10.13
N CYS A 91 -5.17 -11.64 10.19
CA CYS A 91 -3.98 -11.68 9.36
C CYS A 91 -3.97 -12.91 8.46
N TYR A 92 -3.29 -12.79 7.32
CA TYR A 92 -3.26 -13.80 6.27
C TYR A 92 -1.87 -13.89 5.64
N ALA A 93 -1.54 -15.06 5.11
CA ALA A 93 -0.23 -15.33 4.52
C ALA A 93 -0.03 -14.59 3.18
N THR A 94 -1.12 -14.17 2.53
CA THR A 94 -1.11 -13.45 1.25
C THR A 94 -2.17 -12.36 1.23
N VAL A 95 -1.95 -11.32 0.42
CA VAL A 95 -2.92 -10.23 0.19
C VAL A 95 -4.19 -10.78 -0.48
N GLU A 96 -4.04 -11.71 -1.42
CA GLU A 96 -5.14 -12.31 -2.14
C GLU A 96 -6.05 -13.13 -1.21
N GLU A 97 -5.46 -13.84 -0.24
CA GLU A 97 -6.23 -14.53 0.79
C GLU A 97 -7.02 -13.54 1.65
N ALA A 98 -6.38 -12.47 2.13
CA ALA A 98 -7.06 -11.44 2.91
C ALA A 98 -8.26 -10.85 2.17
N ASN A 99 -8.08 -10.54 0.88
CA ASN A 99 -9.15 -10.00 0.03
C ASN A 99 -10.32 -10.99 -0.14
N ARG A 100 -10.03 -12.28 -0.33
CA ARG A 100 -11.08 -13.32 -0.43
C ARG A 100 -11.83 -13.52 0.88
N GLN A 101 -11.14 -13.45 2.01
CA GLN A 101 -11.75 -13.71 3.33
C GLN A 101 -12.54 -12.50 3.85
N LEU A 102 -12.32 -11.30 3.31
CA LEU A 102 -12.99 -10.09 3.76
C LEU A 102 -14.52 -10.20 3.70
N ALA A 103 -15.06 -10.88 2.68
CA ALA A 103 -16.51 -11.13 2.57
C ALA A 103 -17.08 -11.96 3.72
N LYS A 104 -16.25 -12.71 4.45
CA LYS A 104 -16.66 -13.49 5.61
C LYS A 104 -16.51 -12.71 6.91
N ILE A 105 -15.42 -11.97 7.08
CA ILE A 105 -15.12 -11.24 8.32
C ILE A 105 -15.75 -9.84 8.38
N ALA A 106 -16.09 -9.26 7.22
CA ALA A 106 -16.72 -7.95 7.08
C ALA A 106 -17.70 -7.92 5.88
N PRO A 107 -18.78 -8.72 5.91
CA PRO A 107 -19.69 -8.89 4.77
C PRO A 107 -20.33 -7.59 4.28
N ALA A 108 -20.68 -6.67 5.19
CA ALA A 108 -21.23 -5.37 4.83
C ALA A 108 -20.23 -4.50 4.06
N ALA A 109 -18.95 -4.49 4.48
CA ALA A 109 -17.90 -3.76 3.79
C ALA A 109 -17.62 -4.38 2.40
N ALA A 110 -17.59 -5.70 2.30
CA ALA A 110 -17.41 -6.39 1.02
C ALA A 110 -18.58 -6.14 0.04
N ALA A 111 -19.81 -6.01 0.53
CA ALA A 111 -20.96 -5.64 -0.29
C ALA A 111 -20.86 -4.19 -0.79
N ALA A 112 -20.47 -3.26 0.09
CA ALA A 112 -20.23 -1.87 -0.27
C ALA A 112 -19.11 -1.73 -1.33
N ASP A 113 -18.05 -2.52 -1.23
CA ASP A 113 -16.96 -2.53 -2.21
C ASP A 113 -17.37 -2.98 -3.60
N ARG A 114 -18.18 -4.04 -3.70
CA ARG A 114 -18.73 -4.46 -5.00
C ARG A 114 -19.60 -3.37 -5.63
N ALA A 115 -20.39 -2.67 -4.84
CA ALA A 115 -21.24 -1.57 -5.30
C ALA A 115 -20.42 -0.31 -5.67
N ALA A 116 -19.33 -0.03 -4.96
CA ALA A 116 -18.45 1.09 -5.27
C ALA A 116 -17.62 0.83 -6.54
N LYS A 117 -17.08 -0.38 -6.71
CA LYS A 117 -16.32 -0.77 -7.90
C LYS A 117 -17.15 -0.75 -9.18
N SER A 118 -18.46 -0.99 -9.11
CA SER A 118 -19.36 -0.81 -10.25
C SER A 118 -19.67 0.66 -10.57
N ALA A 119 -19.37 1.58 -9.64
CA ALA A 119 -19.63 3.01 -9.76
C ALA A 119 -18.37 3.90 -9.95
N GLN A 120 -17.18 3.40 -9.62
CA GLN A 120 -15.95 4.20 -9.59
C GLN A 120 -15.33 4.42 -10.99
N LYS A 121 -15.36 5.69 -11.43
CA LYS A 121 -14.36 6.31 -12.31
C LYS A 121 -13.41 7.12 -11.42
N GLY A 122 -12.13 6.76 -11.29
CA GLY A 122 -11.15 7.70 -10.73
C GLY A 122 -9.98 7.17 -9.90
N ILE A 123 -9.92 5.88 -9.56
CA ILE A 123 -8.73 5.34 -8.86
C ILE A 123 -7.93 4.48 -9.85
N GLY A 124 -6.63 4.78 -9.99
CA GLY A 124 -5.73 4.06 -10.89
C GLY A 124 -5.75 2.54 -10.64
N PRO A 125 -5.72 1.70 -11.70
CA PRO A 125 -6.16 0.31 -11.66
C PRO A 125 -5.28 -0.67 -10.85
N THR A 126 -4.20 -0.24 -10.22
CA THR A 126 -3.23 -1.13 -9.54
C THR A 126 -3.23 -1.05 -8.01
N ALA A 127 -3.67 0.04 -7.40
CA ALA A 127 -3.64 0.20 -5.93
C ALA A 127 -5.03 0.03 -5.28
N SER A 128 -6.09 0.43 -5.98
CA SER A 128 -7.48 0.34 -5.51
C SER A 128 -8.09 -1.05 -5.58
N SER A 129 -7.54 -1.95 -6.42
CA SER A 129 -8.00 -3.33 -6.45
C SER A 129 -7.79 -4.00 -5.11
N ASP A 130 -6.67 -3.66 -4.47
CA ASP A 130 -6.17 -4.33 -3.28
C ASP A 130 -6.63 -3.61 -2.02
N CYS A 131 -6.75 -2.28 -2.00
CA CYS A 131 -7.42 -1.60 -0.89
C CYS A 131 -8.93 -1.63 -1.07
N VAL A 132 -9.63 -2.39 -0.24
CA VAL A 132 -11.08 -2.53 -0.35
C VAL A 132 -11.79 -1.20 -0.05
N TYR A 133 -12.87 -0.91 -0.77
CA TYR A 133 -13.68 0.27 -0.49
C TYR A 133 -14.27 0.25 0.93
N GLY A 134 -14.29 1.41 1.58
CA GLY A 134 -14.59 1.59 2.99
C GLY A 134 -13.36 1.54 3.89
N TRP A 135 -12.16 1.37 3.33
CA TRP A 135 -10.94 1.14 4.11
C TRP A 135 -9.83 2.14 3.81
N VAL A 136 -8.95 2.27 4.79
CA VAL A 136 -7.64 2.91 4.66
C VAL A 136 -6.59 1.80 4.68
N CYS A 137 -5.63 1.87 3.76
CA CYS A 137 -4.58 0.87 3.61
C CYS A 137 -3.20 1.51 3.58
N LEU A 138 -2.22 0.85 4.21
CA LEU A 138 -0.80 1.19 4.13
C LEU A 138 -0.01 -0.04 3.66
N TRP A 139 1.04 0.22 2.89
CA TRP A 139 1.95 -0.80 2.37
C TRP A 139 3.39 -0.49 2.69
N GLU A 140 4.17 -1.57 2.85
CA GLU A 140 5.59 -1.51 3.18
C GLU A 140 6.43 -0.92 2.03
N HIS A 141 5.98 -1.05 0.78
CA HIS A 141 6.73 -0.58 -0.38
C HIS A 141 5.96 0.46 -1.18
N SER A 142 6.70 1.28 -1.92
CA SER A 142 6.20 2.50 -2.57
C SER A 142 5.21 2.26 -3.72
N ASN A 143 5.18 1.06 -4.28
CA ASN A 143 4.29 0.71 -5.38
C ASN A 143 3.06 -0.10 -4.90
N TYR A 144 2.61 0.13 -3.67
CA TYR A 144 1.46 -0.57 -3.07
C TYR A 144 1.71 -2.09 -2.98
N THR A 145 2.94 -2.47 -2.63
CA THR A 145 3.39 -3.86 -2.48
C THR A 145 4.06 -4.11 -1.14
N GLY A 146 4.42 -5.36 -0.87
CA GLY A 146 4.97 -5.79 0.43
C GLY A 146 3.86 -6.08 1.43
N ARG A 147 4.19 -6.03 2.72
CA ARG A 147 3.19 -6.24 3.78
C ARG A 147 2.15 -5.13 3.74
N ARG A 148 0.88 -5.49 3.99
CA ARG A 148 -0.26 -4.56 3.95
C ARG A 148 -1.02 -4.51 5.26
N LEU A 149 -1.21 -3.31 5.78
CA LEU A 149 -2.19 -3.02 6.83
C LEU A 149 -3.43 -2.38 6.23
N GLN A 150 -4.59 -2.70 6.80
CA GLN A 150 -5.87 -2.21 6.34
C GLN A 150 -6.83 -2.02 7.52
N TRP A 151 -7.46 -0.84 7.61
CA TRP A 151 -8.37 -0.47 8.71
C TRP A 151 -9.70 0.12 8.22
N SER A 152 -10.77 -0.22 8.93
CA SER A 152 -12.10 0.35 8.72
C SER A 152 -12.64 1.04 9.97
N ALA A 153 -12.18 0.62 11.15
CA ALA A 153 -12.48 1.27 12.41
C ALA A 153 -11.76 2.62 12.52
N ALA A 154 -12.48 3.62 13.01
CA ALA A 154 -11.95 4.94 13.30
C ALA A 154 -10.92 4.91 14.44
N GLY A 155 -10.22 6.02 14.62
CA GLY A 155 -9.30 6.27 15.72
C GLY A 155 -7.83 6.25 15.31
N THR A 156 -6.97 6.41 16.31
CA THR A 156 -5.51 6.47 16.12
C THR A 156 -4.89 5.09 16.26
N LYS A 157 -4.05 4.71 15.29
CA LYS A 157 -3.30 3.45 15.29
C LYS A 157 -1.81 3.76 15.40
N LYS A 158 -1.17 3.27 16.47
CA LYS A 158 0.28 3.38 16.68
C LYS A 158 0.99 2.26 15.93
N LEU A 159 1.66 2.55 14.82
CA LEU A 159 2.22 1.53 13.91
C LEU A 159 3.31 0.68 14.56
N GLY A 160 3.94 1.14 15.64
CA GLY A 160 4.81 0.31 16.47
C GLY A 160 4.12 -0.92 17.06
N ASP A 161 2.84 -0.81 17.42
CA ASP A 161 2.05 -1.92 17.96
C ASP A 161 1.67 -2.95 16.87
N TRP A 162 1.96 -2.63 15.61
CA TRP A 162 1.72 -3.45 14.42
C TRP A 162 3.01 -3.95 13.76
N ASP A 163 4.20 -3.72 14.35
CA ASP A 163 5.51 -3.93 13.69
C ASP A 163 5.59 -3.26 12.30
N PHE A 164 5.08 -2.03 12.22
CA PHE A 164 4.95 -1.25 10.99
C PHE A 164 5.43 0.19 11.10
N ARG A 165 6.01 0.55 12.25
CA ARG A 165 6.68 1.84 12.47
C ARG A 165 7.85 2.00 11.50
N ASP A 166 7.96 3.15 10.85
CA ASP A 166 9.02 3.46 9.88
C ASP A 166 9.09 2.45 8.72
N LYS A 167 7.94 1.90 8.29
CA LYS A 167 7.90 0.93 7.18
C LYS A 167 6.94 1.30 6.07
N ALA A 168 6.00 2.22 6.31
CA ALA A 168 5.04 2.57 5.29
C ALA A 168 5.70 3.42 4.19
N SER A 169 5.56 2.97 2.95
CA SER A 169 6.09 3.64 1.77
C SER A 169 4.99 4.04 0.78
N SER A 170 3.76 3.56 0.97
CA SER A 170 2.59 4.02 0.21
C SER A 170 1.29 3.78 1.00
N GLY A 171 0.24 4.50 0.62
CA GLY A 171 -1.06 4.42 1.29
C GLY A 171 -2.23 4.81 0.39
N CYS A 172 -3.41 4.32 0.72
CA CYS A 172 -4.66 4.61 0.02
C CYS A 172 -5.80 4.83 1.02
N VAL A 173 -6.64 5.82 0.76
CA VAL A 173 -7.90 6.03 1.48
C VAL A 173 -9.03 5.69 0.52
N ASN A 174 -9.42 4.41 0.42
CA ASN A 174 -10.48 4.00 -0.49
C ASN A 174 -11.84 4.10 0.20
N ARG A 175 -12.33 5.30 0.49
CA ARG A 175 -13.66 5.55 1.06
C ARG A 175 -14.17 6.92 0.62
N ASN A 176 -15.49 7.10 0.49
CA ASN A 176 -16.07 8.38 0.06
C ASN A 176 -16.07 9.47 1.14
N ILE A 177 -15.92 9.10 2.42
CA ILE A 177 -15.99 10.03 3.56
C ILE A 177 -14.78 9.82 4.45
N GLY A 178 -14.19 10.91 4.92
CA GLY A 178 -13.05 10.90 5.84
C GLY A 178 -11.71 10.64 5.14
N GLY A 179 -10.73 11.51 5.37
CA GLY A 179 -9.34 11.29 5.01
C GLY A 179 -8.62 10.42 6.05
N ALA A 180 -7.31 10.36 5.98
CA ALA A 180 -6.47 9.87 7.07
C ALA A 180 -5.31 10.84 7.29
N LEU A 181 -4.85 10.97 8.54
CA LEU A 181 -3.64 11.72 8.86
C LEU A 181 -2.54 10.73 9.22
N VAL A 182 -1.41 10.83 8.55
CA VAL A 182 -0.20 10.05 8.83
C VAL A 182 0.80 10.98 9.48
N TYR A 183 1.53 10.47 10.46
CA TYR A 183 2.44 11.29 11.25
C TYR A 183 3.76 10.59 11.50
N ASP A 184 4.78 11.39 11.82
CA ASP A 184 6.12 10.95 12.24
C ASP A 184 6.39 11.48 13.65
N ALA A 185 6.63 10.58 14.62
CA ALA A 185 6.86 10.93 16.01
C ALA A 185 8.31 11.37 16.22
N ARG A 186 8.52 12.61 16.65
CA ARG A 186 9.84 13.17 16.89
C ARG A 186 10.01 13.56 18.33
N THR A 187 11.16 13.23 18.89
CA THR A 187 11.51 13.69 20.23
C THR A 187 11.98 15.15 20.15
N ALA A 188 11.38 16.02 20.97
CA ALA A 188 11.77 17.43 21.15
C ALA A 188 11.68 18.30 19.88
N MET A 189 10.86 17.91 18.90
CA MET A 189 10.53 18.70 17.71
C MET A 189 9.06 18.47 17.36
N PRO A 190 8.34 19.46 16.79
CA PRO A 190 6.96 19.27 16.39
C PRO A 190 6.79 18.09 15.43
N ASP A 191 5.80 17.24 15.66
CA ASP A 191 5.55 16.06 14.84
C ASP A 191 5.05 16.44 13.42
N PRO A 192 5.72 16.02 12.35
CA PRO A 192 5.24 16.19 10.99
C PRO A 192 3.97 15.39 10.74
N TYR A 193 3.11 15.91 9.87
CA TYR A 193 1.93 15.19 9.39
C TYR A 193 1.78 15.28 7.87
N MET A 194 1.09 14.29 7.31
CA MET A 194 0.61 14.27 5.93
C MET A 194 -0.86 13.85 5.90
N ALA A 195 -1.69 14.60 5.17
CA ALA A 195 -3.10 14.28 4.97
C ALA A 195 -3.31 13.45 3.70
N LEU A 196 -3.82 12.23 3.89
CA LEU A 196 -4.26 11.36 2.81
C LEU A 196 -5.72 11.67 2.48
N GLY A 197 -5.95 12.30 1.33
CA GLY A 197 -7.29 12.61 0.83
C GLY A 197 -8.11 11.36 0.52
N ASN A 198 -9.43 11.45 0.72
CA ASN A 198 -10.37 10.38 0.40
C ASN A 198 -10.39 10.05 -1.10
N LEU A 199 -10.52 8.77 -1.44
CA LEU A 199 -10.47 8.21 -2.80
C LEU A 199 -9.12 8.39 -3.53
N TYR A 200 -8.04 8.68 -2.80
CA TYR A 200 -6.71 8.82 -3.37
C TYR A 200 -5.72 7.82 -2.78
N CYS A 201 -4.67 7.58 -3.57
CA CYS A 201 -3.52 6.76 -3.23
C CYS A 201 -2.26 7.58 -3.43
N TYR A 202 -1.28 7.39 -2.54
CA TYR A 202 -0.07 8.19 -2.46
C TYR A 202 1.14 7.27 -2.31
N LYS A 203 2.20 7.57 -3.06
CA LYS A 203 3.52 6.99 -2.82
C LYS A 203 4.30 7.95 -1.93
N PHE A 204 4.72 7.50 -0.77
CA PHE A 204 5.34 8.38 0.23
C PHE A 204 6.74 8.84 -0.22
N THR A 205 7.35 8.08 -1.14
CA THR A 205 8.58 8.47 -1.86
C THR A 205 8.43 9.75 -2.70
N ASP A 206 7.23 10.05 -3.18
CA ASP A 206 6.94 11.21 -4.03
C ASP A 206 6.45 12.43 -3.22
N VAL A 207 6.23 12.27 -1.91
CA VAL A 207 5.73 13.34 -1.04
C VAL A 207 6.87 13.94 -0.24
N GLY A 208 7.10 15.25 -0.41
CA GLY A 208 8.12 15.99 0.32
C GLY A 208 7.89 16.00 1.83
N TYR A 209 8.98 15.94 2.59
CA TYR A 209 8.96 15.96 4.05
C TYR A 209 9.36 17.34 4.59
N PRO A 210 8.72 17.89 5.66
CA PRO A 210 8.91 19.27 6.10
C PRO A 210 10.35 19.71 6.39
N THR A 211 11.22 18.78 6.78
CA THR A 211 12.63 19.08 7.10
C THR A 211 13.60 18.54 6.05
N GLY A 212 13.13 18.31 4.82
CA GLY A 212 13.91 17.77 3.71
C GLY A 212 13.78 16.26 3.55
N GLY A 213 13.96 15.79 2.31
CA GLY A 213 13.69 14.40 1.93
C GLY A 213 12.22 14.14 1.60
N ASN A 214 11.77 12.91 1.82
CA ASN A 214 10.40 12.47 1.55
C ASN A 214 9.81 11.66 2.72
N TRP A 215 8.53 11.35 2.62
CA TRP A 215 7.76 10.61 3.63
C TRP A 215 8.03 9.09 3.66
N ASN A 216 8.95 8.59 2.84
CA ASN A 216 9.27 7.16 2.79
C ASN A 216 9.76 6.67 4.16
N ASP A 217 9.12 5.63 4.68
CA ASP A 217 9.47 5.00 5.95
C ASP A 217 9.46 6.00 7.14
N LYS A 218 8.54 6.97 7.13
CA LYS A 218 8.35 7.97 8.20
C LYS A 218 7.11 7.78 9.04
N ALA A 219 6.18 6.94 8.61
CA ALA A 219 4.91 6.79 9.29
C ALA A 219 5.09 6.04 10.62
N ASP A 220 4.67 6.69 11.70
CA ASP A 220 4.67 6.16 13.06
C ASP A 220 3.28 5.87 13.59
N TYR A 221 2.30 6.65 13.16
CA TYR A 221 0.90 6.45 13.49
C TYR A 221 -0.01 7.04 12.42
N ILE A 222 -1.24 6.53 12.41
CA ILE A 222 -2.30 6.97 11.49
C ILE A 222 -3.58 7.27 12.27
N GLU A 223 -4.26 8.34 11.91
CA GLU A 223 -5.56 8.74 12.45
C GLU A 223 -6.62 8.72 11.35
N MET A 224 -7.79 8.14 11.64
CA MET A 224 -8.85 7.83 10.67
C MET A 224 -10.26 8.03 11.22
#